data_AF-A0A8T9B5C0-F1
#
_entry.id   AF-A0A8T9B5C0-F1
#
_cell.length_a   1.000
_cell.length_b   1.000
_cell.length_c   1.000
_cell.angle_alpha   90.00
_cell.angle_beta   90.00
_cell.angle_gamma   90.00
#
_symmetry.space_group_name_H-M   'P 1'
#
loop_
_entity.id
_entity.type
_entity.pdbx_description
1 polymer ?
#
loop_
_entity_poly.entity_id
_entity_poly.type
_entity_poly.pdbx_seq_one_letter_code
_entity_poly.pdbx_strand_id
1 'polypeptide(L)'
;MGITYSAARWVAPLSFAIDFAAQQYGMMSSPNMKDVHDANLSFWSPQPYFIAGFFFPQQLFQLAWLYRLWKLDPKKSADEKKEVETMVDFVPYYAVGNLCIASWMIFWNASALKSANVFVLINSLTQLYYIFGRLPPMNTRSTSSVLTHIVSKTFAGIGVLDFLHNGSVAYFDHQGPSTAVKVLTGVGFGALATSSDWIFGGCIVYDLVALAVGQRGIGETSWSNLLGVYAVGAAAIVAAKNWARPPYVKQDPSGYEAASTDDVV
;
A
#
# COMPACT_ATOMS: atom_id res chain seq x y z
N MET A 1 21.66 -2.78 -0.08
CA MET A 1 21.97 -2.13 -1.37
C MET A 1 21.27 -0.79 -1.37
N GLY A 2 22.02 0.32 -1.35
CA GLY A 2 21.46 1.67 -1.37
C GLY A 2 21.71 2.33 -2.72
N ILE A 3 20.74 3.10 -3.20
CA ILE A 3 20.89 3.98 -4.38
C ILE A 3 21.41 5.34 -3.92
N THR A 4 22.20 6.03 -4.75
CA THR A 4 22.65 7.39 -4.42
C THR A 4 21.50 8.39 -4.54
N TYR A 5 21.54 9.50 -3.80
CA TYR A 5 20.53 10.55 -3.91
C TYR A 5 20.37 11.09 -5.35
N SER A 6 21.48 11.24 -6.08
CA SER A 6 21.43 11.69 -7.47
C SER A 6 20.63 10.74 -8.36
N ALA A 7 20.84 9.43 -8.22
CA ALA A 7 20.10 8.44 -8.99
C ALA A 7 18.65 8.32 -8.48
N ALA A 8 18.42 8.42 -7.17
CA ALA A 8 17.08 8.38 -6.57
C ALA A 8 16.12 9.42 -7.16
N ARG A 9 16.61 10.66 -7.36
CA ARG A 9 15.85 11.75 -7.96
C ARG A 9 15.37 11.45 -9.37
N TRP A 10 16.02 10.55 -10.11
CA TRP A 10 15.59 10.18 -11.46
C TRP A 10 14.79 8.88 -11.47
N VAL A 11 15.25 7.88 -10.71
CA VAL A 11 14.62 6.55 -10.68
C VAL A 11 13.19 6.63 -10.15
N ALA A 12 12.94 7.34 -9.05
CA ALA A 12 11.59 7.38 -8.47
C ALA A 12 10.57 8.11 -9.37
N PRO A 13 10.82 9.33 -9.88
CA PRO A 13 9.86 9.97 -10.78
C PRO A 13 9.67 9.22 -12.09
N LEU A 14 10.73 8.61 -12.64
CA LEU A 14 10.63 7.83 -13.88
C LEU A 14 9.77 6.57 -13.68
N SER A 15 9.97 5.83 -12.59
CA SER A 15 9.13 4.66 -12.30
C SER A 15 7.67 5.06 -12.10
N PHE A 16 7.41 6.16 -11.39
CA PHE A 16 6.06 6.70 -11.24
C PHE A 16 5.42 7.07 -12.57
N ALA A 17 6.16 7.74 -13.46
CA ALA A 17 5.65 8.12 -14.77
C ALA A 17 5.30 6.91 -15.63
N ILE A 18 6.12 5.84 -15.57
CA ILE A 18 5.86 4.57 -16.26
C ILE A 18 4.58 3.92 -15.72
N ASP A 19 4.45 3.79 -14.39
CA ASP A 19 3.25 3.24 -13.76
C ASP A 19 2.01 4.07 -14.10
N PHE A 20 2.08 5.38 -13.92
CA PHE A 20 0.98 6.29 -14.24
C PHE A 20 0.51 6.12 -15.69
N ALA A 21 1.44 6.07 -16.65
CA ALA A 21 1.13 5.86 -18.07
C ALA A 21 0.50 4.48 -18.32
N ALA A 22 1.01 3.43 -17.68
CA ALA A 22 0.43 2.10 -17.76
C ALA A 22 -0.99 2.07 -17.19
N GLN A 23 -1.25 2.74 -16.05
CA GLN A 23 -2.60 2.86 -15.50
C GLN A 23 -3.56 3.61 -16.43
N GLN A 24 -3.10 4.68 -17.09
CA GLN A 24 -3.90 5.35 -18.11
C GLN A 24 -4.23 4.39 -19.27
N TYR A 25 -3.24 3.63 -19.75
CA TYR A 25 -3.47 2.57 -20.75
C TYR A 25 -4.50 1.54 -20.26
N GLY A 26 -4.38 1.08 -19.02
CA GLY A 26 -5.28 0.11 -18.41
C GLY A 26 -6.73 0.57 -18.37
N MET A 27 -6.96 1.85 -18.06
CA MET A 27 -8.30 2.44 -17.99
C MET A 27 -8.89 2.79 -19.36
N MET A 28 -8.05 3.14 -20.36
CA MET A 28 -8.52 3.67 -21.65
C MET A 28 -8.48 2.66 -22.80
N SER A 29 -7.86 1.50 -22.62
CA SER A 29 -7.78 0.45 -23.65
C SER A 29 -9.08 -0.37 -23.74
N SER A 30 -9.16 -1.26 -24.73
CA SER A 30 -10.26 -2.22 -24.88
C SER A 30 -9.67 -3.62 -25.09
N PRO A 31 -9.96 -4.60 -24.22
CA PRO A 31 -10.70 -4.44 -22.96
C PRO A 31 -9.95 -3.51 -21.98
N ASN A 32 -10.69 -2.73 -21.19
CA ASN A 32 -10.11 -1.96 -20.10
C ASN A 32 -9.99 -2.83 -18.83
N MET A 33 -9.33 -2.30 -17.79
CA MET A 33 -9.12 -3.02 -16.54
C MET A 33 -10.41 -3.50 -15.87
N LYS A 34 -11.50 -2.74 -16.01
CA LYS A 34 -12.81 -3.08 -15.45
C LYS A 34 -13.48 -4.17 -16.26
N ASP A 35 -13.38 -4.12 -17.60
CA ASP A 35 -13.91 -5.17 -18.47
C ASP A 35 -13.29 -6.52 -18.11
N VAL A 36 -11.96 -6.55 -17.90
CA VAL A 36 -11.26 -7.78 -17.48
C VAL A 36 -11.70 -8.21 -16.07
N HIS A 37 -11.83 -7.27 -15.13
CA HIS A 37 -12.33 -7.58 -13.78
C HIS A 37 -13.73 -8.20 -13.81
N ASP A 38 -14.67 -7.57 -14.51
CA ASP A 38 -16.05 -8.02 -14.60
C ASP A 38 -16.15 -9.39 -15.28
N ALA A 39 -15.25 -9.67 -16.22
CA ALA A 39 -15.17 -10.96 -16.92
C ALA A 39 -14.54 -12.07 -16.07
N ASN A 40 -13.78 -11.75 -15.02
CA ASN A 40 -13.04 -12.72 -14.21
C ASN A 40 -13.27 -12.44 -12.72
N LEU A 41 -14.37 -12.94 -12.17
CA LEU A 41 -14.81 -12.68 -10.80
C LEU A 41 -14.54 -13.89 -9.91
N SER A 42 -14.04 -13.68 -8.70
CA SER A 42 -13.78 -14.73 -7.72
C SER A 42 -14.09 -14.25 -6.29
N PHE A 43 -13.86 -15.12 -5.30
CA PHE A 43 -14.17 -14.89 -3.89
C PHE A 43 -13.38 -13.74 -3.24
N TRP A 44 -12.33 -13.22 -3.87
CA TRP A 44 -11.64 -11.99 -3.45
C TRP A 44 -11.74 -10.85 -4.48
N SER A 45 -12.81 -10.82 -5.30
CA SER A 45 -13.10 -9.69 -6.17
C SER A 45 -13.66 -8.50 -5.37
N PRO A 46 -12.96 -7.35 -5.32
CA PRO A 46 -13.44 -6.15 -4.66
C PRO A 46 -14.35 -5.33 -5.57
N GLN A 47 -14.94 -4.28 -5.02
CA GLN A 47 -15.65 -3.28 -5.81
C GLN A 47 -14.63 -2.37 -6.55
N PRO A 48 -14.65 -2.26 -7.90
CA PRO A 48 -13.65 -1.51 -8.67
C PRO A 48 -13.51 -0.01 -8.36
N TYR A 49 -14.60 0.68 -8.04
CA TYR A 49 -14.57 2.11 -7.70
C TYR A 49 -13.99 2.37 -6.31
N PHE A 50 -14.03 1.40 -5.38
CA PHE A 50 -13.27 1.50 -4.13
C PHE A 50 -11.77 1.47 -4.41
N ILE A 51 -11.32 0.62 -5.35
CA ILE A 51 -9.92 0.62 -5.77
C ILE A 51 -9.54 2.02 -6.32
N ALA A 52 -10.34 2.58 -7.22
CA ALA A 52 -10.09 3.93 -7.75
C ALA A 52 -10.07 5.00 -6.64
N GLY A 53 -10.98 4.91 -5.66
CA GLY A 53 -11.04 5.79 -4.50
C GLY A 53 -9.81 5.70 -3.58
N PHE A 54 -9.14 4.55 -3.52
CA PHE A 54 -7.88 4.36 -2.82
C PHE A 54 -6.69 4.93 -3.60
N PHE A 55 -6.60 4.61 -4.90
CA PHE A 55 -5.49 5.02 -5.76
C PHE A 55 -5.41 6.54 -5.94
N PHE A 56 -6.54 7.23 -6.12
CA PHE A 56 -6.52 8.68 -6.37
C PHE A 56 -5.77 9.50 -5.30
N PRO A 57 -6.13 9.43 -4.00
CA PRO A 57 -5.40 10.14 -2.96
C PRO A 57 -3.95 9.63 -2.84
N GLN A 58 -3.71 8.33 -3.07
CA GLN A 58 -2.36 7.77 -3.09
C GLN A 58 -1.48 8.46 -4.15
N GLN A 59 -1.97 8.72 -5.36
CA GLN A 59 -1.22 9.44 -6.39
C GLN A 59 -0.81 10.85 -5.94
N LEU A 60 -1.68 11.56 -5.21
CA LEU A 60 -1.37 12.89 -4.69
C LEU A 60 -0.24 12.84 -3.65
N PHE A 61 -0.28 11.88 -2.73
CA PHE A 61 0.79 11.69 -1.75
C PHE A 61 2.11 11.28 -2.39
N GLN A 62 2.06 10.45 -3.45
CA GLN A 62 3.26 10.11 -4.22
C GLN A 62 3.87 11.35 -4.87
N LEU A 63 3.07 12.20 -5.52
CA LEU A 63 3.56 13.44 -6.10
C LEU A 63 4.18 14.38 -5.05
N ALA A 64 3.54 14.50 -3.87
CA ALA A 64 4.08 15.27 -2.76
C ALA A 64 5.42 14.71 -2.25
N TRP A 65 5.52 13.37 -2.15
CA TRP A 65 6.75 12.68 -1.77
C TRP A 65 7.85 12.86 -2.82
N LEU A 66 7.55 12.70 -4.11
CA LEU A 66 8.50 12.92 -5.21
C LEU A 66 8.98 14.38 -5.28
N TYR A 67 8.06 15.33 -5.11
CA TYR A 67 8.40 16.75 -5.05
C TYR A 67 9.38 17.04 -3.91
N ARG A 68 9.11 16.48 -2.72
CA ARG A 68 10.01 16.62 -1.56
C ARG A 68 11.36 15.97 -1.82
N LEU A 69 11.39 14.76 -2.39
CA LEU A 69 12.63 14.07 -2.78
C LEU A 69 13.45 14.93 -3.75
N TRP A 70 12.81 15.64 -4.67
CA TRP A 70 13.51 16.49 -5.64
C TRP A 70 14.06 17.78 -5.04
N LYS A 71 13.36 18.34 -4.03
CA LYS A 71 13.65 19.66 -3.46
C LYS A 71 14.69 19.65 -2.34
N LEU A 72 14.89 18.53 -1.65
CA LEU A 72 15.87 18.45 -0.58
C LEU A 72 17.31 18.60 -1.11
N ASP A 73 18.21 19.14 -0.30
CA ASP A 73 19.64 19.17 -0.60
C ASP A 73 20.46 18.64 0.59
N PRO A 74 21.05 17.43 0.48
CA PRO A 74 21.82 16.85 1.57
C PRO A 74 23.09 17.63 1.92
N LYS A 75 23.47 18.64 1.13
CA LYS A 75 24.62 19.53 1.42
C LYS A 75 24.25 20.73 2.27
N LYS A 76 22.96 21.05 2.39
CA LYS A 76 22.48 22.28 3.02
C LYS A 76 22.51 22.23 4.55
N SER A 77 22.16 21.09 5.13
CA SER A 77 22.24 20.87 6.58
C SER A 77 22.28 19.38 6.93
N ALA A 78 22.67 19.07 8.17
CA ALA A 78 22.58 17.70 8.70
C ALA A 78 21.14 17.18 8.71
N ASP A 79 20.16 18.08 8.94
CA ASP A 79 18.74 17.75 8.99
C ASP A 79 18.23 17.35 7.60
N GLU A 80 18.51 18.14 6.56
CA GLU A 80 18.13 17.79 5.20
C GLU A 80 18.81 16.51 4.72
N LYS A 81 20.05 16.25 5.17
CA LYS A 81 20.73 14.99 4.90
C LYS A 81 19.96 13.78 5.47
N LYS A 82 19.51 13.83 6.73
CA LYS A 82 18.70 12.76 7.34
C LYS A 82 17.34 12.59 6.68
N GLU A 83 16.69 13.70 6.31
CA GLU A 83 15.44 13.68 5.54
C GLU A 83 15.63 12.98 4.18
N VAL A 84 16.75 13.24 3.49
CA VAL A 84 17.10 12.57 2.23
C VAL A 84 17.36 11.09 2.44
N GLU A 85 18.15 10.71 3.45
CA GLU A 85 18.47 9.31 3.75
C GLU A 85 17.20 8.48 3.97
N THR A 86 16.23 9.05 4.70
CA THR A 86 14.91 8.42 4.93
C THR A 86 14.18 8.11 3.63
N MET A 87 14.15 9.06 2.70
CA MET A 87 13.42 8.87 1.43
C MET A 87 14.18 7.96 0.47
N VAL A 88 15.50 8.13 0.36
CA VAL A 88 16.36 7.36 -0.55
C VAL A 88 16.35 5.88 -0.21
N ASP A 89 16.21 5.51 1.07
CA ASP A 89 16.10 4.11 1.48
C ASP A 89 14.88 3.40 0.88
N PHE A 90 13.76 4.12 0.69
CA PHE A 90 12.54 3.57 0.12
C PHE A 90 12.56 3.48 -1.40
N VAL A 91 13.35 4.32 -2.09
CA VAL A 91 13.31 4.45 -3.56
C VAL A 91 13.42 3.13 -4.33
N PRO A 92 14.31 2.17 -3.99
CA PRO A 92 14.35 0.89 -4.69
C PRO A 92 13.04 0.10 -4.61
N TYR A 93 12.40 0.10 -3.44
CA TYR A 93 11.12 -0.59 -3.20
C TYR A 93 9.96 0.10 -3.92
N TYR A 94 9.98 1.44 -3.89
CA TYR A 94 9.06 2.27 -4.65
C TYR A 94 9.16 1.98 -6.16
N ALA A 95 10.38 1.96 -6.70
CA ALA A 95 10.60 1.72 -8.13
C ALA A 95 10.18 0.31 -8.55
N VAL A 96 10.53 -0.71 -7.77
CA VAL A 96 10.06 -2.09 -8.02
C VAL A 96 8.54 -2.15 -8.01
N GLY A 97 7.89 -1.51 -7.04
CA GLY A 97 6.43 -1.50 -6.95
C GLY A 97 5.78 -0.89 -8.19
N ASN A 98 6.19 0.32 -8.58
CA ASN A 98 5.68 0.99 -9.77
C ASN A 98 5.88 0.15 -11.05
N LEU A 99 7.08 -0.44 -11.24
CA LEU A 99 7.35 -1.27 -12.41
C LEU A 99 6.55 -2.58 -12.41
N CYS A 100 6.27 -3.15 -11.24
CA CYS A 100 5.40 -4.31 -11.11
C CYS A 100 3.96 -3.96 -11.44
N ILE A 101 3.42 -2.84 -10.94
CA ILE A 101 2.06 -2.38 -11.24
C ILE A 101 1.94 -2.08 -12.74
N ALA A 102 2.93 -1.41 -13.34
CA ALA A 102 2.96 -1.13 -14.76
C ALA A 102 2.93 -2.41 -15.61
N SER A 103 3.76 -3.39 -15.25
CA SER A 103 3.82 -4.68 -15.94
C SER A 103 2.54 -5.49 -15.73
N TRP A 104 2.03 -5.52 -14.51
CA TRP A 104 0.77 -6.14 -14.15
C TRP A 104 -0.36 -5.61 -15.03
N MET A 105 -0.44 -4.29 -15.23
CA MET A 105 -1.48 -3.67 -16.05
C MET A 105 -1.50 -4.19 -17.49
N ILE A 106 -0.32 -4.38 -18.09
CA ILE A 106 -0.20 -4.91 -19.45
C ILE A 106 -0.75 -6.35 -19.53
N PHE A 107 -0.35 -7.21 -18.58
CA PHE A 107 -0.81 -8.60 -18.56
C PHE A 107 -2.27 -8.74 -18.13
N TRP A 108 -2.74 -7.87 -17.23
CA TRP A 108 -4.13 -7.80 -16.80
C TRP A 108 -5.03 -7.48 -18.00
N ASN A 109 -4.76 -6.40 -18.73
CA ASN A 109 -5.56 -6.03 -19.90
C ASN A 109 -5.50 -7.06 -21.05
N ALA A 110 -4.46 -7.90 -21.08
CA ALA A 110 -4.39 -9.05 -21.99
C ALA A 110 -5.08 -10.32 -21.45
N SER A 111 -5.77 -10.25 -20.31
CA SER A 111 -6.35 -11.39 -19.57
C SER A 111 -5.34 -12.51 -19.26
N ALA A 112 -4.04 -12.20 -19.26
CA ALA A 112 -2.97 -13.12 -18.90
C ALA A 112 -2.78 -13.17 -17.37
N LEU A 113 -3.85 -13.50 -16.64
CA LEU A 113 -3.97 -13.31 -15.19
C LEU A 113 -2.90 -14.03 -14.36
N LYS A 114 -2.44 -15.20 -14.81
CA LYS A 114 -1.33 -15.94 -14.16
C LYS A 114 0.00 -15.23 -14.32
N SER A 115 0.26 -14.65 -15.49
CA SER A 115 1.46 -13.83 -15.74
C SER A 115 1.39 -12.52 -14.94
N ALA A 116 0.22 -11.88 -14.93
CA ALA A 116 -0.04 -10.70 -14.11
C ALA A 116 0.24 -11.00 -12.61
N ASN A 117 -0.14 -12.19 -12.15
CA ASN A 117 0.06 -12.61 -10.75
C ASN A 117 1.53 -12.64 -10.32
N VAL A 118 2.46 -12.93 -11.23
CA VAL A 118 3.90 -12.92 -10.89
C VAL A 118 4.33 -11.54 -10.41
N PHE A 119 3.89 -10.48 -11.09
CA PHE A 119 4.22 -9.10 -10.71
C PHE A 119 3.50 -8.66 -9.45
N VAL A 120 2.26 -9.12 -9.24
CA VAL A 120 1.55 -8.91 -7.97
C VAL A 120 2.34 -9.53 -6.82
N LEU A 121 2.74 -10.79 -6.93
CA LEU A 121 3.53 -11.46 -5.89
C LEU A 121 4.82 -10.70 -5.56
N ILE A 122 5.56 -10.28 -6.59
CA ILE A 122 6.80 -9.50 -6.40
C ILE A 122 6.49 -8.17 -5.69
N ASN A 123 5.48 -7.42 -6.15
CA ASN A 123 5.10 -6.15 -5.54
C ASN A 123 4.70 -6.35 -4.07
N SER A 124 3.70 -7.17 -3.81
CA SER A 124 3.12 -7.36 -2.47
C SER A 124 4.17 -7.81 -1.47
N LEU A 125 5.01 -8.80 -1.83
CA LEU A 125 6.08 -9.26 -0.94
C LEU A 125 7.16 -8.19 -0.73
N THR A 126 7.51 -7.41 -1.77
CA THR A 126 8.49 -6.32 -1.67
C THR A 126 8.00 -5.21 -0.75
N GLN A 127 6.73 -4.80 -0.88
CA GLN A 127 6.16 -3.73 -0.05
C GLN A 127 5.98 -4.18 1.40
N LEU A 128 5.46 -5.40 1.63
CA LEU A 128 5.32 -5.96 2.98
C LEU A 128 6.66 -6.14 3.66
N TYR A 129 7.67 -6.64 2.94
CA TYR A 129 9.04 -6.71 3.44
C TYR A 129 9.55 -5.34 3.86
N TYR A 130 9.33 -4.30 3.05
CA TYR A 130 9.79 -2.96 3.38
C TYR A 130 9.15 -2.45 4.67
N ILE A 131 7.81 -2.49 4.76
CA ILE A 131 7.10 -1.87 5.90
C ILE A 131 7.28 -2.63 7.22
N PHE A 132 7.54 -3.94 7.19
CA PHE A 132 7.72 -4.76 8.39
C PHE A 132 9.17 -5.04 8.75
N GLY A 133 10.06 -5.11 7.75
CA GLY A 133 11.45 -5.52 7.94
C GLY A 133 12.46 -4.38 7.91
N ARG A 134 12.13 -3.23 7.31
CA ARG A 134 13.10 -2.16 7.04
C ARG A 134 12.67 -0.78 7.53
N LEU A 135 11.39 -0.46 7.41
CA LEU A 135 10.85 0.86 7.71
C LEU A 135 10.88 1.13 9.23
N PRO A 136 11.68 2.11 9.70
CA PRO A 136 11.70 2.47 11.12
C PRO A 136 10.36 3.08 11.59
N PRO A 137 10.16 3.22 12.92
CA PRO A 137 9.01 3.96 13.46
C PRO A 137 8.87 5.35 12.82
N MET A 138 7.62 5.78 12.57
CA MET A 138 7.36 7.08 11.96
C MET A 138 7.72 8.22 12.90
N ASN A 139 8.61 9.09 12.44
CA ASN A 139 8.91 10.34 13.11
C ASN A 139 7.88 11.40 12.68
N THR A 140 6.95 11.74 13.56
CA THR A 140 5.86 12.68 13.24
C THR A 140 6.32 14.13 13.09
N ARG A 141 7.57 14.46 13.45
CA ARG A 141 8.18 15.78 13.21
C ARG A 141 8.95 15.85 11.88
N SER A 142 9.20 14.71 11.25
CA SER A 142 9.87 14.63 9.95
C SER A 142 8.83 14.49 8.83
N THR A 143 8.71 15.52 8.00
CA THR A 143 7.79 15.44 6.85
C THR A 143 8.23 14.37 5.85
N SER A 144 9.54 14.13 5.66
CA SER A 144 10.02 13.02 4.83
C SER A 144 9.64 11.66 5.40
N SER A 145 9.75 11.47 6.73
CA SER A 145 9.29 10.23 7.38
C SER A 145 7.79 10.05 7.17
N VAL A 146 6.97 11.06 7.48
CA VAL A 146 5.51 10.96 7.36
C VAL A 146 5.09 10.63 5.92
N LEU A 147 5.63 11.34 4.92
CA LEU A 147 5.30 11.05 3.52
C LEU A 147 5.78 9.66 3.09
N THR A 148 6.97 9.23 3.53
CA THR A 148 7.48 7.88 3.21
C THR A 148 6.61 6.80 3.83
N HIS A 149 6.13 6.99 5.07
CA HIS A 149 5.19 6.07 5.71
C HIS A 149 3.84 6.04 4.99
N ILE A 150 3.28 7.19 4.60
CA ILE A 150 2.03 7.24 3.85
C ILE A 150 2.18 6.49 2.52
N VAL A 151 3.18 6.82 1.72
CA VAL A 151 3.37 6.19 0.39
C VAL A 151 3.68 4.70 0.52
N SER A 152 4.64 4.31 1.35
CA SER A 152 5.02 2.89 1.48
C SER A 152 3.91 2.00 2.04
N LYS A 153 3.15 2.49 3.03
CA LYS A 153 2.07 1.70 3.64
C LYS A 153 0.83 1.63 2.79
N THR A 154 0.52 2.67 2.01
CA THR A 154 -0.56 2.58 1.02
C THR A 154 -0.20 1.64 -0.13
N PHE A 155 1.06 1.64 -0.59
CA PHE A 155 1.58 0.62 -1.52
C PHE A 155 1.47 -0.80 -0.98
N ALA A 156 1.82 -1.01 0.29
CA ALA A 156 1.65 -2.31 0.93
C ALA A 156 0.18 -2.70 1.08
N GLY A 157 -0.70 -1.75 1.41
CA GLY A 157 -2.14 -1.94 1.52
C GLY A 157 -2.73 -2.47 0.22
N ILE A 158 -2.58 -1.70 -0.87
CA ILE A 158 -3.07 -2.15 -2.18
C ILE A 158 -2.41 -3.46 -2.63
N GLY A 159 -1.13 -3.68 -2.29
CA GLY A 159 -0.45 -4.94 -2.54
C GLY A 159 -1.12 -6.14 -1.85
N VAL A 160 -1.69 -5.98 -0.65
CA VAL A 160 -2.46 -7.05 0.01
C VAL A 160 -3.75 -7.34 -0.77
N LEU A 161 -4.48 -6.30 -1.17
CA LEU A 161 -5.70 -6.47 -1.95
C LEU A 161 -5.41 -7.14 -3.30
N ASP A 162 -4.40 -6.68 -4.03
CA ASP A 162 -4.01 -7.22 -5.33
C ASP A 162 -3.56 -8.68 -5.23
N PHE A 163 -2.80 -9.03 -4.17
CA PHE A 163 -2.40 -10.41 -3.90
C PHE A 163 -3.60 -11.34 -3.81
N LEU A 164 -4.64 -10.93 -3.09
CA LEU A 164 -5.86 -11.71 -2.95
C LEU A 164 -6.68 -11.70 -4.24
N HIS A 165 -6.97 -10.52 -4.76
CA HIS A 165 -7.82 -10.36 -5.94
C HIS A 165 -7.20 -11.07 -7.15
N ASN A 166 -6.01 -10.66 -7.59
CA ASN A 166 -5.34 -11.26 -8.74
C ASN A 166 -5.07 -12.75 -8.52
N GLY A 167 -4.65 -13.13 -7.31
CA GLY A 167 -4.41 -14.53 -6.97
C GLY A 167 -5.68 -15.39 -7.12
N SER A 168 -6.82 -14.90 -6.63
CA SER A 168 -8.09 -15.62 -6.75
C SER A 168 -8.56 -15.73 -8.20
N VAL A 169 -8.52 -14.65 -8.98
CA VAL A 169 -8.98 -14.68 -10.39
C VAL A 169 -8.02 -15.48 -11.29
N ALA A 170 -6.72 -15.52 -10.99
CA ALA A 170 -5.76 -16.27 -11.80
C ALA A 170 -5.88 -17.80 -11.68
N TYR A 171 -6.38 -18.30 -10.54
CA TYR A 171 -6.37 -19.74 -10.23
C TYR A 171 -7.73 -20.31 -9.82
N PHE A 172 -8.69 -19.47 -9.44
CA PHE A 172 -10.00 -19.84 -8.92
C PHE A 172 -11.10 -18.95 -9.51
N ASP A 173 -10.99 -18.64 -10.80
CA ASP A 173 -11.97 -17.84 -11.53
C ASP A 173 -13.38 -18.44 -11.43
N HIS A 174 -14.37 -17.57 -11.22
CA HIS A 174 -15.79 -17.87 -11.00
C HIS A 174 -16.07 -18.85 -9.83
N GLN A 175 -15.17 -18.93 -8.85
CA GLN A 175 -15.40 -19.74 -7.65
C GLN A 175 -15.87 -18.90 -6.47
N GLY A 176 -16.82 -19.45 -5.72
CA GLY A 176 -17.27 -18.93 -4.44
C GLY A 176 -16.32 -19.30 -3.28
N PRO A 177 -16.49 -18.67 -2.12
CA PRO A 177 -15.61 -18.84 -0.96
C PRO A 177 -15.83 -20.17 -0.25
N SER A 178 -14.80 -21.01 -0.22
CA SER A 178 -14.78 -22.20 0.63
C SER A 178 -14.63 -21.85 2.11
N THR A 179 -14.88 -22.81 3.01
CA THR A 179 -14.61 -22.63 4.46
C THR A 179 -13.16 -22.27 4.73
N ALA A 180 -12.21 -22.87 4.00
CA ALA A 180 -10.80 -22.56 4.13
C ALA A 180 -10.49 -21.11 3.75
N VAL A 181 -11.05 -20.61 2.64
CA VAL A 181 -10.94 -19.20 2.23
C VAL A 181 -11.43 -18.28 3.35
N LYS A 182 -12.62 -18.55 3.89
CA LYS A 182 -13.23 -17.74 4.96
C LYS A 182 -12.33 -17.67 6.20
N VAL A 183 -11.79 -18.80 6.64
CA VAL A 183 -10.91 -18.89 7.82
C VAL A 183 -9.58 -18.17 7.56
N LEU A 184 -8.93 -18.45 6.42
CA LEU A 184 -7.66 -17.84 6.07
C LEU A 184 -7.76 -16.33 5.90
N THR A 185 -8.85 -15.82 5.32
CA THR A 185 -9.10 -14.37 5.27
C THR A 185 -9.22 -13.79 6.68
N GLY A 186 -10.03 -14.38 7.56
CA GLY A 186 -10.18 -13.88 8.94
C GLY A 186 -8.85 -13.87 9.71
N VAL A 187 -8.10 -14.96 9.65
CA VAL A 187 -6.79 -15.08 10.31
C VAL A 187 -5.77 -14.12 9.70
N GLY A 188 -5.67 -14.06 8.38
CA GLY A 188 -4.72 -13.22 7.67
C GLY A 188 -4.94 -11.73 7.94
N PHE A 189 -6.18 -11.24 7.78
CA PHE A 189 -6.51 -9.85 8.09
C PHE A 189 -6.40 -9.54 9.58
N GLY A 190 -6.73 -10.47 10.48
CA GLY A 190 -6.49 -10.31 11.92
C GLY A 190 -5.00 -10.16 12.27
N ALA A 191 -4.13 -10.98 11.66
CA ALA A 191 -2.69 -10.90 11.84
C ALA A 191 -2.11 -9.58 11.29
N LEU A 192 -2.56 -9.15 10.11
CA LEU A 192 -2.16 -7.86 9.54
C LEU A 192 -2.64 -6.68 10.41
N ALA A 193 -3.90 -6.71 10.88
CA ALA A 193 -4.47 -5.69 11.75
C ALA A 193 -3.67 -5.54 13.06
N THR A 194 -3.34 -6.65 13.73
CA THR A 194 -2.54 -6.62 14.98
C THR A 194 -1.13 -6.07 14.77
N SER A 195 -0.54 -6.30 13.58
CA SER A 195 0.81 -5.86 13.23
C SER A 195 0.85 -4.43 12.66
N SER A 196 -0.30 -3.80 12.43
CA SER A 196 -0.41 -2.54 11.69
C SER A 196 -0.44 -1.29 12.56
N ASP A 197 -0.07 -0.14 11.99
CA ASP A 197 -0.38 1.18 12.56
C ASP A 197 -1.65 1.78 11.93
N TRP A 198 -2.00 3.03 12.26
CA TRP A 198 -3.19 3.68 11.69
C TRP A 198 -3.23 3.71 10.16
N ILE A 199 -2.08 3.92 9.51
CA ILE A 199 -2.02 4.07 8.05
C ILE A 199 -2.23 2.71 7.39
N PHE A 200 -1.38 1.72 7.70
CA PHE A 200 -1.50 0.40 7.09
C PHE A 200 -2.78 -0.31 7.53
N GLY A 201 -3.15 -0.21 8.82
CA GLY A 201 -4.37 -0.80 9.36
C GLY A 201 -5.64 -0.20 8.74
N GLY A 202 -5.63 1.11 8.45
CA GLY A 202 -6.69 1.76 7.68
C GLY A 202 -6.85 1.16 6.29
N CYS A 203 -5.74 0.84 5.60
CA CYS A 203 -5.78 0.16 4.30
C CYS A 203 -6.39 -1.25 4.43
N ILE A 204 -5.95 -2.02 5.41
CA ILE A 204 -6.46 -3.39 5.68
C ILE A 204 -7.98 -3.39 5.95
N VAL A 205 -8.48 -2.40 6.69
CA VAL A 205 -9.93 -2.24 6.91
C VAL A 205 -10.63 -1.84 5.61
N TYR A 206 -10.06 -0.89 4.86
CA TYR A 206 -10.61 -0.45 3.59
C TYR A 206 -10.72 -1.59 2.57
N ASP A 207 -9.69 -2.44 2.47
CA ASP A 207 -9.66 -3.61 1.59
C ASP A 207 -10.79 -4.59 1.92
N LEU A 208 -11.03 -4.88 3.20
CA LEU A 208 -12.15 -5.73 3.63
C LEU A 208 -13.51 -5.11 3.26
N VAL A 209 -13.65 -3.80 3.37
CA VAL A 209 -14.87 -3.10 2.93
C VAL A 209 -15.03 -3.20 1.41
N ALA A 210 -13.96 -2.95 0.64
CA ALA A 210 -13.98 -3.05 -0.81
C ALA A 210 -14.35 -4.47 -1.26
N LEU A 211 -13.80 -5.49 -0.62
CA LEU A 211 -14.17 -6.90 -0.82
C LEU A 211 -15.64 -7.16 -0.44
N ALA A 212 -16.09 -6.70 0.72
CA ALA A 212 -17.47 -6.90 1.16
C ALA A 212 -18.49 -6.30 0.17
N VAL A 213 -18.23 -5.07 -0.30
CA VAL A 213 -19.09 -4.41 -1.29
C VAL A 213 -19.03 -5.11 -2.64
N GLY A 214 -17.84 -5.52 -3.10
CA GLY A 214 -17.66 -6.25 -4.35
C GLY A 214 -18.46 -7.57 -4.36
N GLN A 215 -18.30 -8.37 -3.31
CA GLN A 215 -19.00 -9.64 -3.16
C GLN A 215 -20.52 -9.46 -3.06
N ARG A 216 -20.99 -8.38 -2.42
CA ARG A 216 -22.44 -8.04 -2.43
C ARG A 216 -22.95 -7.77 -3.84
N GLY A 217 -22.18 -7.03 -4.64
CA GLY A 217 -22.54 -6.66 -6.01
C GLY A 217 -22.73 -7.84 -6.96
N ILE A 218 -22.03 -8.96 -6.69
CA ILE A 218 -22.10 -10.18 -7.51
C ILE A 218 -23.02 -11.27 -6.92
N GLY A 219 -23.79 -10.95 -5.86
CA GLY A 219 -24.78 -11.85 -5.26
C GLY A 219 -24.29 -12.69 -4.07
N GLU A 220 -22.99 -12.65 -3.74
CA GLU A 220 -22.36 -13.41 -2.65
C GLU A 220 -22.63 -12.80 -1.26
N THR A 221 -23.92 -12.74 -0.89
CA THR A 221 -24.41 -12.03 0.30
C THR A 221 -23.84 -12.57 1.61
N SER A 222 -23.82 -13.89 1.80
CA SER A 222 -23.32 -14.49 3.06
C SER A 222 -21.83 -14.16 3.26
N TRP A 223 -21.06 -14.20 2.18
CA TRP A 223 -19.64 -13.89 2.22
C TRP A 223 -19.36 -12.41 2.44
N SER A 224 -20.09 -11.55 1.72
CA SER A 224 -20.07 -10.11 1.91
C SER A 224 -20.30 -9.72 3.38
N ASN A 225 -21.33 -10.29 4.01
CA ASN A 225 -21.62 -10.02 5.42
C ASN A 225 -20.46 -10.43 6.34
N LEU A 226 -19.85 -11.60 6.08
CA LEU A 226 -18.72 -12.08 6.88
C LEU A 226 -17.47 -11.19 6.68
N LEU A 227 -17.18 -10.75 5.45
CA LEU A 227 -16.13 -9.76 5.18
C LEU A 227 -16.39 -8.45 5.91
N GLY A 228 -17.65 -8.00 5.99
CA GLY A 228 -18.03 -6.84 6.78
C GLY A 228 -17.77 -7.03 8.29
N VAL A 229 -18.06 -8.21 8.83
CA VAL A 229 -17.70 -8.55 10.23
C VAL A 229 -16.19 -8.51 10.42
N TYR A 230 -15.41 -9.07 9.48
CA TYR A 230 -13.95 -8.99 9.52
C TYR A 230 -13.46 -7.54 9.46
N ALA A 231 -14.08 -6.67 8.65
CA ALA A 231 -13.72 -5.24 8.56
C ALA A 231 -13.89 -4.54 9.92
N VAL A 232 -15.03 -4.75 10.59
CA VAL A 232 -15.30 -4.21 11.93
C VAL A 232 -14.31 -4.76 12.96
N GLY A 233 -14.04 -6.07 12.92
CA GLY A 233 -13.08 -6.70 13.82
C GLY A 233 -11.66 -6.15 13.63
N ALA A 234 -11.20 -6.04 12.38
CA ALA A 234 -9.91 -5.44 12.04
C ALA A 234 -9.84 -3.98 12.52
N ALA A 235 -10.88 -3.18 12.29
CA ALA A 235 -10.94 -1.79 12.75
C ALA A 235 -10.83 -1.69 14.28
N ALA A 236 -11.53 -2.55 15.02
CA ALA A 236 -11.44 -2.61 16.47
C ALA A 236 -10.01 -2.97 16.95
N ILE A 237 -9.38 -3.96 16.32
CA ILE A 237 -7.99 -4.36 16.61
C ILE A 237 -7.03 -3.19 16.36
N VAL A 238 -7.09 -2.57 15.17
CA VAL A 238 -6.24 -1.44 14.79
C VAL A 238 -6.41 -0.30 15.78
N ALA A 239 -7.65 0.07 16.10
CA ALA A 239 -7.95 1.16 17.02
C ALA A 239 -7.44 0.87 18.43
N ALA A 240 -7.77 -0.30 18.99
CA ALA A 240 -7.35 -0.67 20.34
C ALA A 240 -5.83 -0.71 20.48
N LYS A 241 -5.13 -1.34 19.52
CA LYS A 241 -3.67 -1.47 19.54
C LYS A 241 -2.98 -0.11 19.44
N ASN A 242 -3.40 0.72 18.49
CA ASN A 242 -2.75 2.01 18.27
C ASN A 242 -3.11 3.05 19.34
N TRP A 243 -4.28 2.94 19.97
CA TRP A 243 -4.61 3.72 21.16
C TRP A 243 -3.74 3.33 22.35
N ALA A 244 -3.63 2.02 22.62
CA ALA A 244 -2.86 1.52 23.76
C ALA A 244 -1.34 1.70 23.60
N ARG A 245 -0.82 1.57 22.37
CA ARG A 245 0.61 1.66 22.06
C ARG A 245 0.82 2.35 20.71
N PRO A 246 0.80 3.70 20.67
CA PRO A 246 1.09 4.45 19.45
C PRO A 246 2.51 4.11 18.92
N PRO A 247 2.66 3.68 17.65
CA PRO A 247 3.94 3.22 17.12
C PRO A 247 4.81 4.37 16.58
N TYR A 248 4.63 5.58 17.11
CA TYR A 248 5.19 6.81 16.56
C TYR A 248 6.21 7.44 17.49
N VAL A 249 7.24 8.04 16.92
CA VAL A 249 8.28 8.77 17.66
C VAL A 249 8.20 10.27 17.34
N LYS A 250 8.61 11.10 18.31
CA LYS A 250 8.68 12.55 18.19
C LYS A 250 10.12 13.02 18.37
N GLN A 251 10.98 12.68 17.42
CA GLN A 251 12.39 13.08 17.46
C GLN A 251 12.60 14.33 16.60
N ASP A 252 13.38 15.28 17.09
CA ASP A 252 13.80 16.40 16.25
C ASP A 252 14.73 15.86 15.14
N PRO A 253 14.49 16.18 13.85
CA PRO A 253 15.40 15.79 12.78
C PRO A 253 16.87 16.20 13.04
N SER A 254 17.08 17.30 13.75
CA SER A 254 18.40 17.78 14.14
C SER A 254 19.13 16.91 15.16
N GLY A 255 18.42 16.04 15.88
CA GLY A 255 18.99 15.20 16.93
C GLY A 255 19.31 15.95 18.22
N TYR A 256 18.89 17.21 18.36
CA TYR A 256 18.90 17.90 19.64
C TYR A 256 17.72 17.43 20.48
N GLU A 257 18.02 16.81 21.63
CA GLU A 257 17.06 16.72 22.72
C GLU A 257 16.95 18.12 23.34
N ALA A 258 15.73 18.66 23.41
CA ALA A 258 15.50 19.85 24.21
C ALA A 258 15.88 19.51 25.65
N ALA A 259 16.88 20.21 26.21
CA ALA A 259 17.22 20.09 27.61
C ALA A 259 15.95 20.22 28.45
N SER A 260 15.75 19.33 29.43
CA SER A 260 14.67 19.48 30.39
C SER A 260 14.81 20.88 31.00
N THR A 261 13.81 21.72 30.75
CA THR A 261 13.61 22.89 31.58
C THR A 261 13.17 22.33 32.92
N ASP A 262 14.13 22.12 33.82
CA ASP A 262 13.83 21.95 35.23
C ASP A 262 13.04 23.20 35.62
N ASP A 263 11.75 23.00 35.89
CA ASP A 263 10.89 24.04 36.45
C ASP A 263 11.48 24.41 37.81
N VAL A 264 12.22 25.51 37.84
CA VAL A 264 12.57 26.20 39.07
C VAL A 264 11.27 26.84 39.58
N VAL A 265 10.60 26.14 40.49
CA VAL A 265 9.64 26.74 41.44
C VAL A 265 9.97 26.25 42.85
#